data_AF-A0A0F7TJY8-F1
#
_entry.id   AF-A0A0F7TJY8-F1
#
_cell.length_a   1.000
_cell.length_b   1.000
_cell.length_c   1.000
_cell.angle_alpha   90.00
_cell.angle_beta   90.00
_cell.angle_gamma   90.00
#
_symmetry.space_group_name_H-M   'P 1'
#
loop_
_entity.id
_entity.type
_entity.pdbx_description
1 polymer ?
#
loop_
_entity_poly.entity_id
_entity_poly.type
_entity_poly.pdbx_seq_one_letter_code
_entity_poly.pdbx_strand_id
1 'polypeptide(L)'
;MARTSSRRAAQKAKEAISTTSETGGKASVGAKRKAPEQKAPAPKKEKKEEKSHQEEEVTIENKPEPKVEKPPEPELETKEKQPEQSEEKVEPDAEVDNVSAKSPKEGEEAPAAPTSTPQPGAQSERNVESGIRNSEEREDKVSSNVLEKGIVYFFFRPRVNVEDPEGVEDVARSFFVLRPMPLGAELGSGQGPVDKDARCRLLLLPKKKFPTSGKERDMGFVEKTNQSMKDLQENFVAGSTYQTSTRGERHVEEARPYAEGVYALTSTRRASHLAYVLTIPHEIGEIQENFGLHQRGSFIVQSKNPKYPGPSFARLPKEPEYPESVMEKFGDLRWLPLQPEFIEYPNAQFLMIGEAQDSLGKAATAEGGKKPHEIEPGEELERMEHENEDRIQALDGDSTIFLDLGLDAKKYTGVPTTWGAEETTA
;
A
#
# COMPACT_ATOMS: atom_id res chain seq x y z
N MET A 1 -0.65 28.09 11.42
CA MET A 1 0.75 28.43 11.11
C MET A 1 1.01 28.03 9.66
N ALA A 2 1.80 28.77 8.88
CA ALA A 2 2.13 28.34 7.52
C ALA A 2 2.97 27.06 7.59
N ARG A 3 2.50 25.98 6.96
CA ARG A 3 3.23 24.71 6.88
C ARG A 3 4.59 25.00 6.25
N THR A 4 5.64 24.73 7.00
CA THR A 4 7.00 24.98 6.54
C THR A 4 7.50 23.66 6.00
N SER A 5 7.45 23.48 4.67
CA SER A 5 7.95 22.30 3.98
C SER A 5 9.21 21.76 4.64
N SER A 6 9.29 20.44 4.80
CA SER A 6 10.43 19.70 5.38
C SER A 6 11.77 20.15 4.79
N ARG A 7 11.78 20.56 3.51
CA ARG A 7 12.91 21.18 2.81
C ARG A 7 13.35 22.50 3.41
N ARG A 8 12.43 23.39 3.77
CA ARG A 8 12.73 24.69 4.39
C ARG A 8 13.20 24.52 5.83
N ALA A 9 12.69 23.52 6.55
CA ALA A 9 13.23 23.15 7.86
C ALA A 9 14.65 22.53 7.76
N ALA A 10 14.87 21.61 6.83
CA ALA A 10 16.16 20.96 6.60
C ALA A 10 17.21 21.91 5.98
N GLN A 11 16.83 22.81 5.08
CA GLN A 11 17.68 23.86 4.53
C GLN A 11 18.02 24.89 5.62
N LYS A 12 17.04 25.32 6.42
CA LYS A 12 17.29 26.23 7.55
C LYS A 12 18.18 25.59 8.61
N ALA A 13 18.06 24.28 8.85
CA ALA A 13 18.97 23.52 9.70
C ALA A 13 20.39 23.45 9.11
N LYS A 14 20.53 23.18 7.81
CA LYS A 14 21.84 23.21 7.11
C LYS A 14 22.47 24.60 7.10
N GLU A 15 21.69 25.66 6.90
CA GLU A 15 22.14 27.07 6.95
C GLU A 15 22.54 27.49 8.38
N ALA A 16 21.84 27.00 9.41
CA ALA A 16 22.23 27.23 10.81
C ALA A 16 23.56 26.55 11.17
N ILE A 17 23.85 25.38 10.59
CA ILE A 17 25.12 24.67 10.77
C ILE A 17 26.25 25.35 9.98
N SER A 18 25.99 25.89 8.78
CA SER A 18 27.01 26.61 8.01
C SER A 18 27.34 27.98 8.61
N THR A 19 26.36 28.71 9.13
CA THR A 19 26.56 30.04 9.74
C THR A 19 27.26 29.99 11.10
N THR A 20 27.24 28.86 11.80
CA THR A 20 28.01 28.66 13.04
C THR A 20 29.47 28.27 12.79
N SER A 21 29.85 27.94 11.55
CA SER A 21 31.22 27.57 11.17
C SER A 21 32.11 28.73 10.72
N GLU A 22 31.55 29.93 10.54
CA GLU A 22 32.29 31.14 10.14
C GLU A 22 32.42 32.17 11.27
N THR A 23 32.88 31.76 12.46
CA THR A 23 33.48 32.71 13.41
C THR A 23 34.66 32.10 14.19
N GLY A 24 35.83 32.16 13.54
CA GLY A 24 37.11 32.50 14.20
C GLY A 24 37.88 31.41 14.96
N GLY A 25 39.17 31.29 14.63
CA GLY A 25 40.18 31.00 15.65
C GLY A 25 41.33 30.06 15.28
N LYS A 26 42.36 30.62 14.64
CA LYS A 26 43.78 30.21 14.57
C LYS A 26 44.18 28.87 15.23
N ALA A 27 44.67 27.97 14.39
CA ALA A 27 45.50 26.83 14.77
C ALA A 27 46.88 27.28 15.30
N SER A 28 47.34 26.65 16.37
CA SER A 28 48.77 26.57 16.72
C SER A 28 49.13 25.17 17.22
N VAL A 29 50.34 24.76 16.88
CA VAL A 29 50.88 23.40 16.93
C VAL A 29 51.58 23.11 18.27
N GLY A 30 51.29 21.93 18.84
CA GLY A 30 52.25 21.04 19.49
C GLY A 30 52.61 21.24 20.98
N ALA A 31 52.42 20.20 21.81
CA ALA A 31 53.46 19.57 22.66
C ALA A 31 52.89 18.45 23.58
N LYS A 32 53.63 17.35 23.67
CA LYS A 32 53.44 16.16 24.53
C LYS A 32 53.41 16.48 26.04
N ARG A 33 52.63 15.71 26.84
CA ARG A 33 53.11 14.88 27.99
C ARG A 33 52.01 14.05 28.70
N LYS A 34 52.37 12.76 28.90
CA LYS A 34 51.96 11.68 29.84
C LYS A 34 50.90 11.90 30.94
N ALA A 35 50.08 10.85 31.14
CA ALA A 35 49.70 10.28 32.44
C ALA A 35 49.48 8.74 32.35
N PRO A 36 49.58 7.97 33.45
CA PRO A 36 49.89 6.53 33.45
C PRO A 36 48.72 5.58 33.75
N GLU A 37 48.98 4.27 33.54
CA GLU A 37 48.15 3.10 33.83
C GLU A 37 47.71 2.95 35.30
N GLN A 38 46.49 2.44 35.51
CA GLN A 38 46.15 1.61 36.68
C GLN A 38 45.25 0.42 36.29
N LYS A 39 45.53 -0.71 36.94
CA LYS A 39 45.10 -2.10 36.68
C LYS A 39 43.66 -2.41 37.12
N ALA A 40 43.11 -3.44 36.47
CA ALA A 40 41.91 -4.20 36.84
C ALA A 40 42.04 -4.99 38.16
N PRO A 41 40.94 -5.61 38.63
CA PRO A 41 40.93 -7.08 38.68
C PRO A 41 39.60 -7.77 38.28
N ALA A 42 39.74 -9.04 37.86
CA ALA A 42 38.70 -9.98 37.44
C ALA A 42 38.07 -10.78 38.61
N PRO A 43 36.97 -11.53 38.40
CA PRO A 43 36.57 -12.62 39.30
C PRO A 43 36.84 -14.03 38.74
N LYS A 44 37.23 -14.93 39.67
CA LYS A 44 37.60 -16.34 39.50
C LYS A 44 36.37 -17.28 39.49
N LYS A 45 36.51 -18.39 38.76
CA LYS A 45 35.79 -19.66 38.94
C LYS A 45 36.50 -20.53 40.00
N GLU A 46 35.73 -21.28 40.79
CA GLU A 46 36.16 -22.49 41.49
C GLU A 46 35.25 -23.69 41.13
N LYS A 47 35.74 -24.90 41.40
CA LYS A 47 35.49 -26.19 40.73
C LYS A 47 35.17 -27.26 41.79
N LYS A 48 34.35 -28.28 41.45
CA LYS A 48 34.30 -29.61 42.11
C LYS A 48 33.63 -30.62 41.14
N GLU A 49 34.40 -31.48 40.47
CA GLU A 49 34.62 -32.95 40.69
C GLU A 49 33.36 -33.83 40.46
N GLU A 50 33.33 -34.61 39.36
CA GLU A 50 33.52 -36.10 39.27
C GLU A 50 32.35 -36.92 39.89
N LYS A 51 31.73 -37.97 39.30
CA LYS A 51 32.15 -39.01 38.34
C LYS A 51 30.94 -39.89 37.92
N SER A 52 31.05 -40.50 36.72
CA SER A 52 30.71 -41.90 36.31
C SER A 52 29.30 -42.54 36.30
N HIS A 53 28.97 -43.06 35.10
CA HIS A 53 28.38 -44.39 34.77
C HIS A 53 26.84 -44.51 34.81
N GLN A 54 26.13 -45.31 33.99
CA GLN A 54 26.40 -46.27 32.91
C GLN A 54 25.04 -46.50 32.20
N GLU A 55 25.08 -47.14 31.03
CA GLU A 55 23.92 -47.66 30.27
C GLU A 55 23.06 -48.62 31.12
N GLU A 56 21.74 -48.61 30.92
CA GLU A 56 21.00 -49.84 30.58
C GLU A 56 19.55 -49.56 30.11
N GLU A 57 19.22 -50.32 29.09
CA GLU A 57 17.95 -50.52 28.39
C GLU A 57 16.97 -51.32 29.27
N VAL A 58 15.68 -50.93 29.38
CA VAL A 58 14.57 -51.89 29.57
C VAL A 58 13.27 -51.36 28.94
N THR A 59 12.76 -52.18 28.03
CA THR A 59 11.48 -52.19 27.31
C THR A 59 10.27 -52.48 28.23
N ILE A 60 9.04 -52.10 27.83
CA ILE A 60 7.72 -52.78 28.04
C ILE A 60 6.65 -51.79 27.51
N GLU A 61 6.11 -51.97 26.30
CA GLU A 61 4.96 -52.82 25.88
C GLU A 61 3.55 -52.23 26.09
N ASN A 62 2.93 -51.87 24.96
CA ASN A 62 1.60 -52.21 24.43
C ASN A 62 0.26 -51.95 25.18
N LYS A 63 -0.51 -51.00 24.58
CA LYS A 63 -1.96 -50.99 24.19
C LYS A 63 -3.08 -51.13 25.26
N PRO A 64 -4.37 -50.76 24.99
CA PRO A 64 -4.96 -50.17 23.79
C PRO A 64 -5.90 -48.94 23.97
N GLU A 65 -6.30 -48.38 22.82
CA GLU A 65 -7.32 -47.34 22.58
C GLU A 65 -8.70 -47.59 23.22
N PRO A 66 -9.51 -46.53 23.42
CA PRO A 66 -10.96 -46.63 23.25
C PRO A 66 -11.39 -45.97 21.93
N LYS A 67 -12.07 -46.77 21.10
CA LYS A 67 -12.89 -46.35 19.96
C LYS A 67 -14.07 -45.50 20.44
N VAL A 68 -14.33 -44.38 19.77
CA VAL A 68 -15.64 -43.72 19.69
C VAL A 68 -15.78 -43.20 18.26
N GLU A 69 -16.33 -44.01 17.37
CA GLU A 69 -17.69 -43.86 16.79
C GLU A 69 -17.90 -42.59 15.96
N LYS A 70 -17.92 -42.80 14.63
CA LYS A 70 -18.41 -41.87 13.61
C LYS A 70 -19.92 -41.66 13.76
N PRO A 71 -20.44 -40.43 13.67
CA PRO A 71 -21.81 -40.20 13.25
C PRO A 71 -21.91 -40.17 11.71
N PRO A 72 -23.08 -40.55 11.13
CA PRO A 72 -23.19 -40.96 9.74
C PRO A 72 -23.39 -39.81 8.74
N GLU A 73 -22.96 -40.05 7.50
CA GLU A 73 -23.46 -39.38 6.29
C GLU A 73 -24.96 -39.63 6.12
N PRO A 74 -25.75 -38.67 5.63
CA PRO A 74 -27.02 -38.99 4.99
C PRO A 74 -26.76 -39.35 3.52
N GLU A 75 -26.96 -40.63 3.21
CA GLU A 75 -27.13 -41.14 1.85
C GLU A 75 -28.30 -40.42 1.14
N LEU A 76 -28.01 -40.02 -0.09
CA LEU A 76 -28.97 -39.73 -1.14
C LEU A 76 -29.59 -41.05 -1.60
N GLU A 77 -30.90 -41.23 -1.41
CA GLU A 77 -31.71 -42.07 -2.29
C GLU A 77 -32.86 -41.26 -2.91
N THR A 78 -32.65 -40.99 -4.20
CA THR A 78 -33.61 -41.01 -5.32
C THR A 78 -35.05 -41.40 -5.02
N LYS A 79 -35.97 -40.55 -5.49
CA LYS A 79 -37.17 -41.01 -6.20
C LYS A 79 -37.46 -40.11 -7.41
N GLU A 80 -37.31 -40.74 -8.57
CA GLU A 80 -37.81 -40.31 -9.87
C GLU A 80 -39.32 -40.05 -9.83
N LYS A 81 -39.76 -39.03 -10.59
CA LYS A 81 -40.83 -39.19 -11.58
C LYS A 81 -40.75 -38.07 -12.61
N GLN A 82 -40.71 -38.51 -13.85
CA GLN A 82 -40.63 -37.77 -15.11
C GLN A 82 -42.09 -37.66 -15.68
N PRO A 83 -42.33 -37.35 -16.98
CA PRO A 83 -42.81 -36.07 -17.52
C PRO A 83 -44.22 -36.16 -18.18
N GLU A 84 -44.78 -35.02 -18.62
CA GLU A 84 -45.77 -34.91 -19.71
C GLU A 84 -45.71 -33.45 -20.23
N GLN A 85 -45.13 -33.19 -21.41
CA GLN A 85 -45.76 -33.13 -22.75
C GLN A 85 -46.73 -31.96 -22.96
N SER A 86 -46.34 -31.05 -23.86
CA SER A 86 -47.14 -30.79 -25.06
C SER A 86 -46.28 -30.13 -26.16
N GLU A 87 -46.23 -30.83 -27.30
CA GLU A 87 -45.79 -30.36 -28.60
C GLU A 87 -46.85 -29.45 -29.22
N GLU A 88 -46.46 -28.47 -30.04
CA GLU A 88 -47.02 -28.39 -31.40
C GLU A 88 -46.09 -27.60 -32.34
N LYS A 89 -45.89 -28.19 -33.52
CA LYS A 89 -45.24 -27.62 -34.72
C LYS A 89 -46.15 -26.58 -35.40
N VAL A 90 -45.61 -25.80 -36.33
CA VAL A 90 -45.97 -25.78 -37.77
C VAL A 90 -45.37 -24.53 -38.45
N GLU A 91 -44.51 -24.77 -39.44
CA GLU A 91 -44.06 -23.90 -40.56
C GLU A 91 -45.25 -23.63 -41.53
N PRO A 92 -45.26 -22.64 -42.47
CA PRO A 92 -44.23 -22.56 -43.51
C PRO A 92 -43.98 -21.19 -44.23
N ASP A 93 -42.87 -21.20 -44.99
CA ASP A 93 -42.56 -20.65 -46.32
C ASP A 93 -43.02 -19.27 -46.87
N ALA A 94 -42.12 -18.78 -47.75
CA ALA A 94 -42.31 -17.89 -48.91
C ALA A 94 -42.49 -16.37 -48.61
N GLU A 95 -41.84 -15.42 -49.29
CA GLU A 95 -41.18 -15.37 -50.60
C GLU A 95 -40.20 -14.18 -50.66
N VAL A 96 -39.10 -14.39 -51.41
CA VAL A 96 -38.30 -13.47 -52.25
C VAL A 96 -38.66 -11.97 -52.35
N ASP A 97 -37.64 -11.09 -52.32
CA ASP A 97 -37.13 -10.52 -53.57
C ASP A 97 -35.72 -9.91 -53.48
N ASN A 98 -34.99 -10.08 -54.58
CA ASN A 98 -33.73 -9.45 -54.98
C ASN A 98 -33.91 -7.91 -55.05
N VAL A 99 -32.89 -7.03 -55.04
CA VAL A 99 -31.92 -6.84 -56.13
C VAL A 99 -30.64 -6.11 -55.66
N SER A 100 -29.55 -6.78 -55.97
CA SER A 100 -28.18 -6.38 -56.31
C SER A 100 -27.85 -4.93 -56.73
N ALA A 101 -26.65 -4.53 -56.27
CA ALA A 101 -25.54 -3.93 -57.03
C ALA A 101 -25.55 -2.44 -57.44
N LYS A 102 -24.54 -1.69 -56.94
CA LYS A 102 -23.31 -1.30 -57.69
C LYS A 102 -22.50 -0.23 -56.95
N SER A 103 -21.23 -0.53 -56.68
CA SER A 103 -20.11 0.44 -56.71
C SER A 103 -19.52 0.47 -58.14
N PRO A 104 -18.46 1.23 -58.52
CA PRO A 104 -17.79 2.41 -57.92
C PRO A 104 -17.57 3.55 -58.96
N LYS A 105 -16.96 4.69 -58.58
CA LYS A 105 -16.03 5.46 -59.45
C LYS A 105 -15.23 6.56 -58.70
N GLU A 106 -13.92 6.53 -58.90
CA GLU A 106 -12.91 7.54 -58.59
C GLU A 106 -12.96 8.76 -59.52
N GLY A 107 -12.37 9.88 -59.07
CA GLY A 107 -11.78 10.93 -59.91
C GLY A 107 -11.86 12.36 -59.34
N GLU A 108 -10.74 12.86 -58.80
CA GLU A 108 -10.18 14.25 -58.70
C GLU A 108 -11.12 15.47 -58.75
N GLU A 109 -11.01 16.54 -57.94
CA GLU A 109 -9.87 17.44 -57.70
C GLU A 109 -10.24 18.46 -56.57
N ALA A 110 -9.25 19.09 -55.92
CA ALA A 110 -9.39 20.02 -54.77
C ALA A 110 -10.12 21.35 -55.09
N PRO A 111 -10.65 22.08 -54.07
CA PRO A 111 -9.88 23.23 -53.58
C PRO A 111 -10.01 23.56 -52.05
N ALA A 112 -8.91 24.12 -51.54
CA ALA A 112 -8.75 25.14 -50.50
C ALA A 112 -9.63 25.16 -49.23
N ALA A 113 -8.94 25.06 -48.09
CA ALA A 113 -9.41 25.24 -46.72
C ALA A 113 -9.98 26.64 -46.43
N PRO A 114 -10.83 26.74 -45.39
CA PRO A 114 -10.70 27.80 -44.40
C PRO A 114 -10.25 27.19 -43.06
N THR A 115 -9.08 27.64 -42.60
CA THR A 115 -8.60 27.51 -41.22
C THR A 115 -9.65 28.01 -40.23
N SER A 116 -10.29 27.10 -39.51
CA SER A 116 -10.95 27.40 -38.24
C SER A 116 -9.91 27.24 -37.12
N THR A 117 -9.43 28.38 -36.62
CA THR A 117 -8.73 28.49 -35.33
C THR A 117 -9.50 27.74 -34.23
N PRO A 118 -8.89 26.79 -33.49
CA PRO A 118 -9.52 26.20 -32.32
C PRO A 118 -9.58 27.24 -31.19
N GLN A 119 -10.77 27.46 -30.66
CA GLN A 119 -10.97 28.22 -29.43
C GLN A 119 -10.26 27.53 -28.25
N PRO A 120 -9.66 28.31 -27.32
CA PRO A 120 -8.87 27.80 -26.19
C PRO A 120 -9.72 27.27 -25.02
N GLY A 121 -10.77 26.48 -25.31
CA GLY A 121 -11.70 25.96 -24.29
C GLY A 121 -11.84 24.43 -24.25
N ALA A 122 -11.54 23.72 -25.35
CA ALA A 122 -11.89 22.29 -25.50
C ALA A 122 -10.75 21.29 -25.19
N GLN A 123 -9.60 21.77 -24.71
CA GLN A 123 -8.49 20.91 -24.25
C GLN A 123 -8.45 20.74 -22.73
N SER A 124 -9.13 21.62 -21.97
CA SER A 124 -9.06 21.60 -20.49
C SER A 124 -9.86 20.47 -19.85
N GLU A 125 -10.90 19.95 -20.53
CA GLU A 125 -11.74 18.86 -19.98
C GLU A 125 -11.21 17.46 -20.30
N ARG A 126 -10.37 17.31 -21.35
CA ARG A 126 -9.71 16.04 -21.68
C ARG A 126 -8.54 15.69 -20.76
N ASN A 127 -8.15 16.62 -19.90
CA ASN A 127 -6.94 16.54 -19.09
C ASN A 127 -7.20 16.41 -17.59
N VAL A 128 -8.44 16.11 -17.19
CA VAL A 128 -8.84 15.89 -15.81
C VAL A 128 -9.44 14.50 -15.67
N GLU A 129 -8.69 13.57 -15.11
CA GLU A 129 -9.15 12.20 -14.81
C GLU A 129 -9.35 12.05 -13.30
N SER A 130 -10.55 11.63 -12.87
CA SER A 130 -10.90 11.45 -11.45
C SER A 130 -10.59 12.68 -10.56
N GLY A 131 -10.83 13.88 -11.10
CA GLY A 131 -10.57 15.16 -10.41
C GLY A 131 -9.11 15.61 -10.41
N ILE A 132 -8.20 14.88 -11.06
CA ILE A 132 -6.77 15.18 -11.09
C ILE A 132 -6.35 15.68 -12.47
N ARG A 133 -5.58 16.78 -12.49
CA ARG A 133 -5.01 17.29 -13.74
C ARG A 133 -3.86 16.38 -14.17
N ASN A 134 -3.90 15.91 -15.41
CA ASN A 134 -2.82 15.14 -16.02
C ASN A 134 -2.00 16.06 -16.94
N SER A 135 -0.79 15.66 -17.35
CA SER A 135 -0.07 16.35 -18.42
C SER A 135 0.99 15.42 -19.03
N GLU A 136 0.99 15.34 -20.37
CA GLU A 136 1.99 14.57 -21.12
C GLU A 136 3.41 15.09 -20.85
N GLU A 137 3.58 16.42 -20.73
CA GLU A 137 4.87 17.04 -20.43
C GLU A 137 5.47 16.62 -19.08
N ARG A 138 4.64 16.32 -18.08
CA ARG A 138 5.11 15.78 -16.80
C ARG A 138 5.40 14.30 -16.93
N GLU A 139 4.51 13.55 -17.58
CA GLU A 139 4.68 12.12 -17.80
C GLU A 139 6.01 11.81 -18.49
N ASP A 140 6.37 12.57 -19.53
CA ASP A 140 7.65 12.45 -20.22
C ASP A 140 8.86 12.68 -19.32
N LYS A 141 8.72 13.50 -18.27
CA LYS A 141 9.81 13.78 -17.31
C LYS A 141 9.89 12.72 -16.21
N VAL A 142 8.82 11.97 -15.93
CA VAL A 142 8.87 10.92 -14.92
C VAL A 142 9.84 9.83 -15.39
N SER A 143 10.77 9.43 -14.52
CA SER A 143 11.72 8.36 -14.85
C SER A 143 10.99 7.08 -15.25
N SER A 144 11.47 6.44 -16.32
CA SER A 144 10.91 5.19 -16.86
C SER A 144 10.89 4.00 -15.87
N ASN A 145 11.62 4.10 -14.76
CA ASN A 145 11.61 3.09 -13.71
C ASN A 145 10.55 3.36 -12.62
N VAL A 146 9.79 4.45 -12.69
CA VAL A 146 8.57 4.65 -11.88
C VAL A 146 7.43 3.90 -12.57
N LEU A 147 7.00 2.81 -11.96
CA LEU A 147 5.96 1.93 -12.49
C LEU A 147 4.55 2.46 -12.17
N GLU A 148 4.42 3.13 -11.03
CA GLU A 148 3.18 3.69 -10.53
C GLU A 148 3.49 4.78 -9.51
N LYS A 149 2.62 5.78 -9.39
CA LYS A 149 2.64 6.76 -8.30
C LYS A 149 1.21 7.12 -7.87
N GLY A 150 1.07 7.72 -6.70
CA GLY A 150 -0.21 8.23 -6.23
C GLY A 150 -0.23 8.59 -4.74
N ILE A 151 -1.41 8.46 -4.13
CA ILE A 151 -1.62 8.72 -2.69
C ILE A 151 -1.74 7.39 -1.94
N VAL A 152 -1.11 7.30 -0.77
CA VAL A 152 -1.21 6.18 0.17
C VAL A 152 -1.89 6.62 1.46
N TYR A 153 -2.84 5.83 1.94
CA TYR A 153 -3.49 6.02 3.23
C TYR A 153 -3.21 4.83 4.14
N PHE A 154 -2.91 5.10 5.40
CA PHE A 154 -2.65 4.07 6.41
C PHE A 154 -3.78 4.05 7.43
N PHE A 155 -4.27 2.84 7.71
CA PHE A 155 -5.38 2.60 8.63
C PHE A 155 -4.98 1.58 9.69
N PHE A 156 -5.52 1.75 10.88
CA PHE A 156 -5.60 0.67 11.85
C PHE A 156 -7.06 0.41 12.21
N ARG A 157 -7.37 -0.82 12.60
CA ARG A 157 -8.66 -1.13 13.20
C ARG A 157 -8.46 -1.55 14.66
N PRO A 158 -9.15 -0.92 15.61
CA PRO A 158 -9.16 -1.40 17.00
C PRO A 158 -9.66 -2.84 17.11
N ARG A 159 -9.34 -3.49 18.23
CA ARG A 159 -9.91 -4.78 18.59
C ARG A 159 -11.41 -4.64 18.87
N VAL A 160 -12.11 -5.77 18.71
CA VAL A 160 -13.54 -5.88 19.01
C VAL A 160 -13.79 -5.43 20.44
N ASN A 161 -14.73 -4.50 20.62
CA ASN A 161 -15.09 -3.86 21.89
C ASN A 161 -13.95 -3.03 22.53
N VAL A 162 -13.02 -2.52 21.74
CA VAL A 162 -12.02 -1.52 22.18
C VAL A 162 -12.25 -0.26 21.36
N GLU A 163 -13.02 0.67 21.92
CA GLU A 163 -13.33 1.93 21.24
C GLU A 163 -12.07 2.81 21.15
N ASP A 164 -11.37 3.00 22.26
CA ASP A 164 -10.18 3.85 22.33
C ASP A 164 -8.92 3.02 22.64
N PRO A 165 -8.11 2.68 21.61
CA PRO A 165 -6.89 1.93 21.81
C PRO A 165 -5.84 2.78 22.53
N GLU A 166 -5.19 2.18 23.54
CA GLU A 166 -4.12 2.80 24.32
C GLU A 166 -2.73 2.34 23.85
N GLY A 167 -2.68 1.46 22.85
CA GLY A 167 -1.43 0.98 22.27
C GLY A 167 -1.61 0.04 21.09
N VAL A 168 -0.48 -0.35 20.49
CA VAL A 168 -0.46 -1.32 19.37
C VAL A 168 -1.12 -2.65 19.76
N GLU A 169 -1.13 -3.02 21.03
CA GLU A 169 -1.75 -4.29 21.45
C GLU A 169 -3.26 -4.32 21.27
N ASP A 170 -3.90 -3.17 21.39
CA ASP A 170 -5.34 -2.96 21.20
C ASP A 170 -5.77 -2.86 19.75
N VAL A 171 -4.81 -2.87 18.83
CA VAL A 171 -5.06 -2.89 17.39
C VAL A 171 -5.30 -4.34 16.96
N ALA A 172 -6.34 -4.57 16.17
CA ALA A 172 -6.59 -5.85 15.55
C ALA A 172 -5.69 -6.05 14.33
N ARG A 173 -5.70 -5.10 13.41
CA ARG A 173 -5.03 -5.17 12.10
C ARG A 173 -4.67 -3.78 11.58
N SER A 174 -3.64 -3.74 10.75
CA SER A 174 -3.20 -2.55 10.02
C SER A 174 -3.36 -2.78 8.53
N PHE A 175 -3.80 -1.75 7.81
CA PHE A 175 -4.07 -1.81 6.38
C PHE A 175 -3.48 -0.56 5.74
N PHE A 176 -3.21 -0.65 4.46
CA PHE A 176 -2.89 0.53 3.67
C PHE A 176 -3.63 0.48 2.35
N VAL A 177 -4.00 1.66 1.88
CA VAL A 177 -4.75 1.85 0.65
C VAL A 177 -3.85 2.62 -0.29
N LEU A 178 -3.64 2.09 -1.49
CA LEU A 178 -3.01 2.82 -2.57
C LEU A 178 -4.10 3.36 -3.48
N ARG A 179 -4.02 4.64 -3.80
CA ARG A 179 -4.77 5.30 -4.86
C ARG A 179 -3.79 5.63 -5.99
N PRO A 180 -3.66 4.75 -7.01
CA PRO A 180 -2.87 5.03 -8.19
C PRO A 180 -3.36 6.27 -8.92
N MET A 181 -2.43 6.96 -9.57
CA MET A 181 -2.69 8.13 -10.39
C MET A 181 -1.92 8.00 -11.71
N PRO A 182 -2.37 8.64 -12.80
CA PRO A 182 -1.59 8.74 -14.03
C PRO A 182 -0.18 9.30 -13.76
N LEU A 183 0.82 8.89 -14.55
CA LEU A 183 2.20 9.33 -14.34
C LEU A 183 2.38 10.84 -14.61
N GLY A 184 1.59 11.43 -15.50
CA GLY A 184 1.56 12.89 -15.69
C GLY A 184 0.72 13.66 -14.69
N ALA A 185 0.09 12.98 -13.71
CA ALA A 185 -0.85 13.60 -12.80
C ALA A 185 -0.16 14.57 -11.82
N GLU A 186 -0.78 15.73 -11.65
CA GLU A 186 -0.33 16.78 -10.74
C GLU A 186 -1.27 16.96 -9.57
N LEU A 187 -0.72 17.12 -8.37
CA LEU A 187 -1.48 17.57 -7.22
C LEU A 187 -1.45 19.10 -7.14
N GLY A 188 -2.37 19.72 -6.41
CA GLY A 188 -2.23 21.14 -6.10
C GLY A 188 -3.44 21.80 -5.47
N SER A 189 -3.26 23.05 -5.06
CA SER A 189 -4.22 23.87 -4.29
C SER A 189 -5.58 24.10 -4.98
N GLY A 190 -5.67 23.92 -6.29
CA GLY A 190 -6.92 24.00 -7.04
C GLY A 190 -7.74 22.71 -7.07
N GLN A 191 -7.23 21.62 -6.49
CA GLN A 191 -7.93 20.34 -6.42
C GLN A 191 -8.73 20.25 -5.13
N GLY A 192 -9.97 19.79 -5.28
CA GLY A 192 -10.83 19.46 -4.13
C GLY A 192 -10.39 18.17 -3.44
N PRO A 193 -11.21 17.68 -2.50
CA PRO A 193 -11.07 16.34 -1.96
C PRO A 193 -11.08 15.27 -3.06
N VAL A 194 -10.57 14.09 -2.74
CA VAL A 194 -10.60 12.94 -3.64
C VAL A 194 -12.01 12.63 -4.15
N ASP A 195 -12.12 12.38 -5.46
CA ASP A 195 -13.37 11.96 -6.09
C ASP A 195 -13.85 10.63 -5.47
N LYS A 196 -15.17 10.54 -5.22
CA LYS A 196 -15.82 9.34 -4.67
C LYS A 196 -15.64 8.12 -5.57
N ASP A 197 -15.51 8.32 -6.87
CA ASP A 197 -15.31 7.26 -7.86
C ASP A 197 -13.83 6.91 -8.07
N ALA A 198 -12.91 7.60 -7.39
CA ALA A 198 -11.48 7.34 -7.51
C ALA A 198 -11.15 5.89 -7.12
N ARG A 199 -10.39 5.22 -7.99
CA ARG A 199 -10.07 3.80 -7.83
C ARG A 199 -8.92 3.60 -6.87
N CYS A 200 -9.17 2.74 -5.90
CA CYS A 200 -8.27 2.41 -4.81
C CYS A 200 -8.07 0.89 -4.75
N ARG A 201 -6.94 0.49 -4.19
CA ARG A 201 -6.62 -0.89 -3.84
C ARG A 201 -6.32 -0.98 -2.35
N LEU A 202 -6.96 -1.92 -1.67
CA LEU A 202 -6.80 -2.18 -0.24
C LEU A 202 -5.83 -3.33 -0.07
N LEU A 203 -4.71 -3.06 0.59
CA LEU A 203 -3.68 -4.04 0.90
C LEU A 203 -3.62 -4.28 2.42
N LEU A 204 -3.38 -5.52 2.80
CA LEU A 204 -3.28 -5.93 4.20
C LEU A 204 -1.90 -6.52 4.49
N LEU A 205 -1.34 -6.12 5.63
CA LEU A 205 -0.28 -6.84 6.32
C LEU A 205 -0.88 -7.51 7.57
N PRO A 206 -0.77 -8.83 7.75
CA PRO A 206 -1.21 -9.51 8.96
C PRO A 206 -0.47 -9.06 10.23
N LYS A 207 0.74 -8.49 10.07
CA LYS A 207 1.46 -7.85 11.15
C LYS A 207 0.93 -6.45 11.39
N LYS A 208 0.90 -6.05 12.65
CA LYS A 208 0.45 -4.71 13.05
C LYS A 208 1.44 -3.63 12.60
N LYS A 209 2.74 -3.92 12.61
CA LYS A 209 3.80 -2.98 12.26
C LYS A 209 4.32 -3.23 10.84
N PHE A 210 4.68 -2.16 10.15
CA PHE A 210 5.39 -2.21 8.88
C PHE A 210 6.86 -2.60 9.11
N PRO A 211 7.48 -3.33 8.18
CA PRO A 211 8.85 -3.80 8.34
C PRO A 211 9.82 -2.62 8.25
N THR A 212 10.62 -2.45 9.31
CA THR A 212 11.53 -1.31 9.48
C THR A 212 12.97 -1.60 9.05
N SER A 213 13.31 -2.88 8.89
CA SER A 213 14.66 -3.32 8.54
C SER A 213 14.65 -4.42 7.48
N GLY A 214 15.76 -4.60 6.76
CA GLY A 214 15.90 -5.67 5.76
C GLY A 214 15.87 -7.09 6.31
N LYS A 215 15.83 -7.23 7.64
CA LYS A 215 15.65 -8.52 8.34
C LYS A 215 14.17 -8.83 8.56
N GLU A 216 13.32 -7.82 8.62
CA GLU A 216 11.87 -7.95 8.74
C GLU A 216 11.28 -8.18 7.36
N ARG A 217 10.52 -9.26 7.24
CA ARG A 217 9.91 -9.69 5.98
C ARG A 217 8.51 -10.16 6.28
N ASP A 218 7.54 -9.39 5.82
CA ASP A 218 6.15 -9.63 6.13
C ASP A 218 5.36 -9.96 4.87
N MET A 219 4.63 -11.06 4.94
CA MET A 219 3.71 -11.46 3.89
C MET A 219 2.48 -10.56 3.95
N GLY A 220 2.21 -9.83 2.88
CA GLY A 220 0.96 -9.12 2.68
C GLY A 220 0.09 -9.77 1.61
N PHE A 221 -1.14 -9.30 1.51
CA PHE A 221 -2.00 -9.66 0.40
C PHE A 221 -2.98 -8.54 0.06
N VAL A 222 -3.53 -8.64 -1.15
CA VAL A 222 -4.52 -7.71 -1.66
C VAL A 222 -5.90 -8.15 -1.21
N GLU A 223 -6.56 -7.36 -0.37
CA GLU A 223 -7.89 -7.66 0.15
C GLU A 223 -8.96 -7.29 -0.88
N LYS A 224 -8.86 -6.10 -1.47
CA LYS A 224 -9.77 -5.60 -2.51
C LYS A 224 -9.01 -4.82 -3.57
N THR A 225 -9.47 -4.92 -4.81
CA THR A 225 -8.93 -4.17 -5.95
C THR A 225 -10.01 -3.35 -6.63
N ASN A 226 -9.58 -2.29 -7.31
CA ASN A 226 -10.44 -1.42 -8.13
C ASN A 226 -11.70 -0.91 -7.40
N GLN A 227 -11.62 -0.71 -6.08
CA GLN A 227 -12.74 -0.20 -5.29
C GLN A 227 -12.86 1.31 -5.48
N SER A 228 -14.07 1.84 -5.57
CA SER A 228 -14.24 3.29 -5.47
C SER A 228 -13.92 3.76 -4.05
N MET A 229 -13.58 5.04 -3.88
CA MET A 229 -13.37 5.61 -2.56
C MET A 229 -14.63 5.52 -1.69
N LYS A 230 -15.80 5.66 -2.32
CA LYS A 230 -17.10 5.43 -1.67
C LYS A 230 -17.26 3.99 -1.20
N ASP A 231 -16.95 2.99 -2.03
CA ASP A 231 -17.07 1.58 -1.64
C ASP A 231 -16.11 1.25 -0.49
N LEU A 232 -14.91 1.84 -0.51
CA LEU A 232 -13.95 1.71 0.58
C LEU A 232 -14.51 2.31 1.88
N GLN A 233 -15.11 3.49 1.82
CA GLN A 233 -15.75 4.12 2.98
C GLN A 233 -16.86 3.22 3.57
N GLU A 234 -17.82 2.81 2.73
CA GLU A 234 -19.03 2.12 3.17
C GLU A 234 -18.76 0.67 3.62
N ASN A 235 -17.84 -0.04 2.97
CA ASN A 235 -17.66 -1.49 3.20
C ASN A 235 -16.39 -1.82 3.99
N PHE A 236 -15.41 -0.93 4.01
CA PHE A 236 -14.17 -1.17 4.74
C PHE A 236 -13.99 -0.21 5.90
N VAL A 237 -14.11 1.11 5.71
CA VAL A 237 -13.85 2.04 6.80
C VAL A 237 -14.91 1.90 7.88
N ALA A 238 -16.19 1.89 7.50
CA ALA A 238 -17.31 1.76 8.43
C ALA A 238 -17.16 0.57 9.39
N GLY A 239 -17.54 0.80 10.64
CA GLY A 239 -17.77 -0.27 11.62
C GLY A 239 -18.97 -1.14 11.23
N SER A 240 -19.07 -2.32 11.82
CA SER A 240 -20.22 -3.21 11.60
C SER A 240 -20.59 -3.99 12.85
N THR A 241 -21.87 -4.27 13.01
CA THR A 241 -22.39 -5.06 14.13
C THR A 241 -22.83 -6.42 13.63
N TYR A 242 -22.43 -7.48 14.33
CA TYR A 242 -22.79 -8.85 13.97
C TYR A 242 -23.08 -9.70 15.21
N GLN A 243 -23.98 -10.67 15.09
CA GLN A 243 -24.28 -11.59 16.17
C GLN A 243 -23.35 -12.81 16.14
N THR A 244 -22.85 -13.19 17.31
CA THR A 244 -22.10 -14.42 17.52
C THR A 244 -22.94 -15.44 18.28
N SER A 245 -22.92 -16.69 17.84
CA SER A 245 -23.70 -17.78 18.45
C SER A 245 -23.35 -18.04 19.91
N THR A 246 -22.13 -17.68 20.34
CA THR A 246 -21.61 -17.99 21.68
C THR A 246 -21.56 -16.80 22.62
N ARG A 247 -21.51 -15.57 22.09
CA ARG A 247 -21.21 -14.37 22.89
C ARG A 247 -22.10 -13.17 22.56
N GLY A 248 -23.23 -13.39 21.90
CA GLY A 248 -24.19 -12.34 21.56
C GLY A 248 -23.65 -11.36 20.52
N GLU A 249 -24.17 -10.14 20.53
CA GLU A 249 -23.79 -9.06 19.63
C GLU A 249 -22.32 -8.64 19.81
N ARG A 250 -21.63 -8.44 18.69
CA ARG A 250 -20.25 -7.97 18.61
C ARG A 250 -20.18 -6.79 17.66
N HIS A 251 -19.43 -5.78 18.05
CA HIS A 251 -19.18 -4.59 17.24
C HIS A 251 -17.74 -4.62 16.72
N VAL A 252 -17.59 -4.55 15.40
CA VAL A 252 -16.33 -4.28 14.74
C VAL A 252 -16.20 -2.77 14.63
N GLU A 253 -15.20 -2.21 15.31
CA GLU A 253 -14.95 -0.77 15.26
C GLU A 253 -14.57 -0.28 13.86
N GLU A 254 -14.83 1.01 13.62
CA GLU A 254 -14.42 1.73 12.42
C GLU A 254 -12.90 1.66 12.22
N ALA A 255 -12.45 1.53 10.97
CA ALA A 255 -11.03 1.62 10.66
C ALA A 255 -10.59 3.09 10.71
N ARG A 256 -9.65 3.42 11.60
CA ARG A 256 -9.19 4.80 11.81
C ARG A 256 -8.00 5.10 10.90
N PRO A 257 -8.08 6.11 10.02
CA PRO A 257 -6.92 6.57 9.29
C PRO A 257 -5.96 7.27 10.25
N TYR A 258 -4.67 6.99 10.13
CA TYR A 258 -3.64 7.60 11.00
C TYR A 258 -2.47 8.20 10.23
N ALA A 259 -2.38 7.99 8.90
CA ALA A 259 -1.46 8.73 8.06
C ALA A 259 -1.92 8.75 6.60
N GLU A 260 -1.55 9.83 5.89
CA GLU A 260 -1.61 9.97 4.44
C GLU A 260 -0.22 10.35 3.93
N GLY A 261 0.13 9.85 2.75
CA GLY A 261 1.32 10.29 2.04
C GLY A 261 1.18 10.16 0.55
N VAL A 262 2.21 10.60 -0.16
CA VAL A 262 2.43 10.28 -1.57
C VAL A 262 3.33 9.05 -1.68
N TYR A 263 3.16 8.25 -2.72
CA TYR A 263 3.98 7.08 -2.96
C TYR A 263 4.41 6.96 -4.42
N ALA A 264 5.51 6.21 -4.62
CA ALA A 264 5.94 5.72 -5.92
C ALA A 264 6.36 4.25 -5.79
N LEU A 265 5.88 3.43 -6.72
CA LEU A 265 6.39 2.09 -6.95
C LEU A 265 7.47 2.17 -8.03
N THR A 266 8.73 1.95 -7.67
CA THR A 266 9.84 2.01 -8.61
C THR A 266 10.47 0.63 -8.83
N SER A 267 11.02 0.43 -10.02
CA SER A 267 11.80 -0.75 -10.36
C SER A 267 13.29 -0.41 -10.30
N THR A 268 14.08 -1.32 -9.76
CA THR A 268 15.52 -1.39 -9.98
C THR A 268 15.85 -2.68 -10.73
N ARG A 269 17.14 -2.93 -10.99
CA ARG A 269 17.57 -4.14 -11.72
C ARG A 269 17.17 -5.46 -11.03
N ARG A 270 17.00 -5.44 -9.70
CA ARG A 270 16.84 -6.68 -8.90
C ARG A 270 15.62 -6.70 -7.98
N ALA A 271 14.93 -5.58 -7.84
CA ALA A 271 13.83 -5.43 -6.91
C ALA A 271 12.86 -4.35 -7.37
N SER A 272 11.64 -4.40 -6.85
CA SER A 272 10.71 -3.27 -6.89
C SER A 272 10.65 -2.66 -5.49
N HIS A 273 10.44 -1.36 -5.44
CA HIS A 273 10.50 -0.58 -4.23
C HIS A 273 9.22 0.24 -4.11
N LEU A 274 8.52 0.13 -2.99
CA LEU A 274 7.42 1.01 -2.63
C LEU A 274 7.98 2.10 -1.72
N ALA A 275 8.19 3.29 -2.27
CA ALA A 275 8.62 4.46 -1.53
C ALA A 275 7.42 5.34 -1.18
N TYR A 276 7.48 5.97 -0.02
CA TYR A 276 6.44 6.89 0.44
C TYR A 276 7.04 8.10 1.16
N VAL A 277 6.29 9.20 1.13
CA VAL A 277 6.52 10.41 1.92
C VAL A 277 5.19 10.82 2.54
N LEU A 278 5.12 10.81 3.87
CA LEU A 278 3.93 11.21 4.60
C LEU A 278 3.74 12.72 4.52
N THR A 279 2.49 13.14 4.39
CA THR A 279 2.05 14.54 4.35
C THR A 279 0.99 14.84 5.40
N ILE A 280 0.36 13.79 5.96
CA ILE A 280 -0.52 13.85 7.13
C ILE A 280 -0.18 12.66 8.05
N PRO A 281 -0.03 12.85 9.37
CA PRO A 281 0.00 14.14 10.05
C PRO A 281 1.19 15.00 9.61
N HIS A 282 1.09 16.32 9.82
CA HIS A 282 2.21 17.23 9.50
C HIS A 282 3.49 16.87 10.30
N GLU A 283 3.31 16.43 11.54
CA GLU A 283 4.39 15.92 12.39
C GLU A 283 4.09 14.47 12.79
N ILE A 284 5.04 13.58 12.55
CA ILE A 284 4.97 12.18 12.97
C ILE A 284 4.92 12.12 14.50
N GLY A 285 3.97 11.35 15.02
CA GLY A 285 3.84 11.09 16.44
C GLY A 285 4.11 9.64 16.81
N GLU A 286 3.89 9.36 18.10
CA GLU A 286 4.05 8.04 18.71
C GLU A 286 3.31 6.96 17.95
N ILE A 287 2.06 7.20 17.51
CA ILE A 287 1.25 6.20 16.79
C ILE A 287 1.96 5.76 15.50
N GLN A 288 2.39 6.70 14.66
CA GLN A 288 3.04 6.40 13.40
C GLN A 288 4.35 5.63 13.63
N GLU A 289 5.17 6.06 14.58
CA GLU A 289 6.42 5.37 14.97
C GLU A 289 6.14 3.96 15.50
N ASN A 290 5.10 3.81 16.33
CA ASN A 290 4.70 2.54 16.92
C ASN A 290 4.32 1.51 15.84
N PHE A 291 3.75 1.98 14.73
CA PHE A 291 3.43 1.19 13.54
C PHE A 291 4.61 0.99 12.59
N GLY A 292 5.78 1.55 12.87
CA GLY A 292 6.98 1.43 12.04
C GLY A 292 6.99 2.37 10.83
N LEU A 293 6.16 3.42 10.84
CA LEU A 293 6.20 4.47 9.84
C LEU A 293 7.11 5.62 10.28
N HIS A 294 7.84 6.14 9.31
CA HIS A 294 8.68 7.34 9.39
C HIS A 294 8.13 8.42 8.45
N GLN A 295 8.61 9.67 8.56
CA GLN A 295 8.19 10.76 7.65
C GLN A 295 8.36 10.38 6.17
N ARG A 296 9.43 9.66 5.86
CA ARG A 296 9.70 9.11 4.53
C ARG A 296 10.39 7.77 4.67
N GLY A 297 10.15 6.86 3.75
CA GLY A 297 10.72 5.52 3.79
C GLY A 297 10.52 4.75 2.50
N SER A 298 11.10 3.56 2.44
CA SER A 298 10.88 2.62 1.35
C SER A 298 10.88 1.17 1.82
N PHE A 299 10.13 0.36 1.08
CA PHE A 299 10.08 -1.09 1.24
C PHE A 299 10.49 -1.77 -0.07
N ILE A 300 11.25 -2.86 0.02
CA ILE A 300 11.37 -3.79 -1.11
C ILE A 300 10.11 -4.64 -1.15
N VAL A 301 9.50 -4.74 -2.33
CA VAL A 301 8.26 -5.48 -2.56
C VAL A 301 8.40 -6.53 -3.66
N GLN A 302 7.91 -7.73 -3.39
CA GLN A 302 7.98 -8.89 -4.30
C GLN A 302 6.63 -9.60 -4.40
N SER A 303 6.22 -9.96 -5.61
CA SER A 303 5.02 -10.77 -5.84
C SER A 303 5.30 -12.26 -5.64
N LYS A 304 4.38 -12.94 -4.96
CA LYS A 304 4.43 -14.39 -4.79
C LYS A 304 3.73 -15.08 -5.96
N ASN A 305 4.40 -16.07 -6.55
CA ASN A 305 3.79 -16.95 -7.53
C ASN A 305 2.82 -17.94 -6.84
N PRO A 306 1.52 -17.97 -7.21
CA PRO A 306 0.53 -18.87 -6.61
C PRO A 306 0.85 -20.37 -6.80
N LYS A 307 1.58 -20.73 -7.86
CA LYS A 307 2.06 -22.11 -8.12
C LYS A 307 2.85 -22.70 -6.95
N TYR A 308 3.43 -21.85 -6.10
CA TYR A 308 4.24 -22.25 -4.95
C TYR A 308 3.55 -21.85 -3.64
N PRO A 309 2.57 -22.63 -3.15
CA PRO A 309 1.79 -22.26 -1.99
C PRO A 309 2.67 -22.11 -0.73
N GLY A 310 2.17 -21.31 0.20
CA GLY A 310 2.77 -21.15 1.53
C GLY A 310 2.53 -22.37 2.42
N PRO A 311 3.09 -22.36 3.64
CA PRO A 311 2.77 -23.36 4.64
C PRO A 311 1.27 -23.33 4.97
N SER A 312 0.71 -24.48 5.34
CA SER A 312 -0.74 -24.67 5.51
C SER A 312 -1.38 -23.67 6.48
N PHE A 313 -0.71 -23.35 7.59
CA PHE A 313 -1.21 -22.40 8.60
C PHE A 313 -1.30 -20.94 8.14
N ALA A 314 -0.66 -20.58 7.02
CA ALA A 314 -0.64 -19.24 6.46
C ALA A 314 -1.19 -19.19 5.02
N ARG A 315 -1.86 -20.25 4.58
CA ARG A 315 -2.47 -20.32 3.26
C ARG A 315 -3.81 -19.58 3.28
N LEU A 316 -4.01 -18.69 2.31
CA LEU A 316 -5.30 -18.04 2.12
C LEU A 316 -6.36 -19.06 1.67
N PRO A 317 -7.65 -18.88 2.03
CA PRO A 317 -8.71 -19.79 1.59
C PRO A 317 -8.87 -19.86 0.07
N LYS A 318 -8.54 -18.76 -0.63
CA LYS A 318 -8.61 -18.64 -2.07
C LYS A 318 -7.31 -18.01 -2.60
N GLU A 319 -6.86 -18.49 -3.75
CA GLU A 319 -5.72 -17.94 -4.48
C GLU A 319 -6.16 -16.78 -5.39
N PRO A 320 -5.25 -15.90 -5.85
CA PRO A 320 -5.59 -14.88 -6.82
C PRO A 320 -5.98 -15.51 -8.16
N GLU A 321 -6.99 -14.94 -8.80
CA GLU A 321 -7.46 -15.35 -10.12
C GLU A 321 -6.65 -14.63 -11.20
N TYR A 322 -5.41 -15.06 -11.43
CA TYR A 322 -4.58 -14.49 -12.49
C TYR A 322 -4.94 -15.05 -13.87
N PRO A 323 -5.04 -14.19 -14.91
CA PRO A 323 -5.10 -14.67 -16.28
C PRO A 323 -3.78 -15.33 -16.68
N GLU A 324 -3.82 -16.15 -17.74
CA GLU A 324 -2.66 -16.89 -18.24
C GLU A 324 -1.47 -15.96 -18.54
N SER A 325 -1.72 -14.79 -19.14
CA SER A 325 -0.69 -13.79 -19.43
C SER A 325 0.07 -13.28 -18.20
N VAL A 326 -0.60 -13.20 -17.04
CA VAL A 326 0.04 -12.82 -15.77
C VAL A 326 0.78 -14.01 -15.18
N MET A 327 0.20 -15.21 -15.25
CA MET A 327 0.86 -16.45 -14.78
C MET A 327 2.14 -16.77 -15.56
N GLU A 328 2.15 -16.55 -16.87
CA GLU A 328 3.32 -16.75 -17.74
C GLU A 328 4.50 -15.86 -17.33
N LYS A 329 4.24 -14.62 -16.89
CA LYS A 329 5.29 -13.70 -16.42
C LYS A 329 6.04 -14.23 -15.21
N PHE A 330 5.35 -14.94 -14.31
CA PHE A 330 5.99 -15.61 -13.18
C PHE A 330 6.89 -16.77 -13.61
N GLY A 331 6.53 -17.48 -14.68
CA GLY A 331 7.19 -18.70 -15.11
C GLY A 331 7.36 -19.69 -13.95
N ASP A 332 8.58 -20.20 -13.78
CA ASP A 332 8.93 -21.10 -12.67
C ASP A 332 9.51 -20.39 -11.45
N LEU A 333 9.58 -19.05 -11.44
CA LEU A 333 10.10 -18.30 -10.30
C LEU A 333 9.06 -18.23 -9.18
N ARG A 334 9.49 -18.49 -7.95
CA ARG A 334 8.63 -18.38 -6.75
C ARG A 334 8.28 -16.93 -6.41
N TRP A 335 9.22 -16.03 -6.71
CA TRP A 335 9.16 -14.62 -6.38
C TRP A 335 9.58 -13.80 -7.58
N LEU A 336 8.86 -12.70 -7.83
CA LEU A 336 9.24 -11.67 -8.78
C LEU A 336 9.26 -10.30 -8.11
N PRO A 337 10.04 -9.33 -8.60
CA PRO A 337 9.82 -7.92 -8.28
C PRO A 337 8.35 -7.54 -8.52
N LEU A 338 7.73 -6.83 -7.57
CA LEU A 338 6.33 -6.41 -7.68
C LEU A 338 6.13 -5.51 -8.91
N GLN A 339 5.09 -5.77 -9.70
CA GLN A 339 4.60 -4.89 -10.76
C GLN A 339 3.16 -4.52 -10.43
N PRO A 340 2.66 -3.34 -10.84
CA PRO A 340 1.28 -2.93 -10.58
C PRO A 340 0.25 -4.01 -10.95
N GLU A 341 0.41 -4.62 -12.13
CA GLU A 341 -0.46 -5.68 -12.63
C GLU A 341 -0.59 -6.89 -11.68
N PHE A 342 0.44 -7.21 -10.89
CA PHE A 342 0.40 -8.36 -9.98
C PHE A 342 -0.48 -8.13 -8.75
N ILE A 343 -0.86 -6.88 -8.46
CA ILE A 343 -1.70 -6.53 -7.30
C ILE A 343 -3.07 -5.99 -7.70
N GLU A 344 -3.49 -6.23 -8.94
CA GLU A 344 -4.85 -5.92 -9.44
C GLU A 344 -5.87 -7.03 -9.17
N TYR A 345 -5.45 -8.10 -8.50
CA TYR A 345 -6.25 -9.29 -8.22
C TYR A 345 -6.40 -9.52 -6.71
N PRO A 346 -7.63 -9.69 -6.20
CA PRO A 346 -7.85 -10.06 -4.81
C PRO A 346 -7.11 -11.36 -4.45
N ASN A 347 -6.65 -11.48 -3.20
CA ASN A 347 -5.82 -12.56 -2.68
C ASN A 347 -4.40 -12.65 -3.28
N ALA A 348 -4.00 -11.72 -4.15
CA ALA A 348 -2.62 -11.62 -4.62
C ALA A 348 -1.71 -11.43 -3.40
N GLN A 349 -0.72 -12.30 -3.26
CA GLN A 349 0.22 -12.28 -2.14
C GLN A 349 1.50 -11.57 -2.55
N PHE A 350 2.02 -10.73 -1.66
CA PHE A 350 3.30 -10.06 -1.83
C PHE A 350 4.13 -10.17 -0.55
N LEU A 351 5.44 -10.04 -0.69
CA LEU A 351 6.38 -9.91 0.41
C LEU A 351 6.82 -8.45 0.50
N MET A 352 6.71 -7.87 1.68
CA MET A 352 7.21 -6.53 1.99
C MET A 352 8.40 -6.64 2.93
N ILE A 353 9.51 -5.98 2.60
CA ILE A 353 10.78 -6.04 3.32
C ILE A 353 11.22 -4.61 3.61
N GLY A 354 11.61 -4.31 4.85
CA GLY A 354 12.08 -2.97 5.21
C GLY A 354 13.37 -2.61 4.45
N GLU A 355 13.46 -1.41 3.91
CA GLU A 355 14.64 -0.95 3.18
C GLU A 355 15.25 0.30 3.80
N ALA A 356 14.56 1.44 3.73
CA ALA A 356 15.05 2.73 4.17
C ALA A 356 14.08 3.43 5.11
N GLN A 357 14.63 4.07 6.15
CA GLN A 357 13.93 4.89 7.13
C GLN A 357 14.50 6.31 7.05
N ASP A 358 13.63 7.31 7.14
CA ASP A 358 13.97 8.75 7.05
C ASP A 358 14.72 9.14 5.76
N SER A 359 14.71 8.25 4.78
CA SER A 359 15.24 8.43 3.43
C SER A 359 14.51 7.49 2.47
N LEU A 360 14.63 7.75 1.17
CA LEU A 360 13.98 6.95 0.14
C LEU A 360 14.85 5.79 -0.39
N GLY A 361 16.07 5.64 0.14
CA GLY A 361 17.00 4.58 -0.25
C GLY A 361 17.21 4.49 -1.76
N LYS A 362 17.19 3.26 -2.29
CA LYS A 362 17.35 3.00 -3.74
C LYS A 362 16.12 3.37 -4.55
N ALA A 363 14.97 3.43 -3.89
CA ALA A 363 13.70 3.74 -4.54
C ALA A 363 13.67 5.13 -5.15
N ALA A 364 14.51 6.06 -4.66
CA ALA A 364 14.66 7.42 -5.17
C ALA A 364 15.54 7.54 -6.42
N THR A 365 16.15 6.46 -6.92
CA THR A 365 17.13 6.54 -8.01
C THR A 365 16.74 5.70 -9.22
N ALA A 366 16.99 6.22 -10.42
CA ALA A 366 16.89 5.47 -11.66
C ALA A 366 18.12 4.56 -11.86
N GLU A 367 18.24 3.48 -11.07
CA GLU A 367 19.34 2.51 -11.19
C GLU A 367 19.43 1.95 -12.62
N GLY A 368 20.50 2.28 -13.35
CA GLY A 368 20.70 1.89 -14.75
C GLY A 368 20.73 3.06 -15.73
N GLY A 369 20.47 4.27 -15.25
CA GLY A 369 20.50 5.51 -16.02
C GLY A 369 19.10 5.98 -16.39
N LYS A 370 18.90 7.31 -16.33
CA LYS A 370 17.69 7.99 -16.79
C LYS A 370 17.96 8.71 -18.10
N LYS A 371 16.92 8.97 -18.89
CA LYS A 371 17.07 9.84 -20.07
C LYS A 371 17.39 11.27 -19.63
N PRO A 372 18.06 12.10 -20.46
CA PRO A 372 18.47 13.45 -20.05
C PRO A 372 17.33 14.38 -19.61
N HIS A 373 16.11 14.15 -20.09
CA HIS A 373 14.92 14.93 -19.74
C HIS A 373 14.15 14.35 -18.53
N GLU A 374 14.50 13.13 -18.08
CA GLU A 374 13.85 12.48 -16.96
C GLU A 374 14.40 13.02 -15.62
N ILE A 375 13.52 13.18 -14.64
CA ILE A 375 13.88 13.52 -13.25
C ILE A 375 14.03 12.26 -12.41
N GLU A 376 14.83 12.30 -11.35
CA GLU A 376 14.97 11.13 -10.48
C GLU A 376 13.62 10.79 -9.80
N PRO A 377 13.32 9.51 -9.52
CA PRO A 377 12.12 9.14 -8.77
C PRO A 377 11.97 9.86 -7.43
N GLY A 378 13.09 10.11 -6.74
CA GLY A 378 13.08 10.88 -5.49
C GLY A 378 12.70 12.35 -5.71
N GLU A 379 13.11 12.95 -6.83
CA GLU A 379 12.73 14.33 -7.20
C GLU A 379 11.23 14.42 -7.53
N GLU A 380 10.67 13.41 -8.21
CA GLU A 380 9.21 13.35 -8.45
C GLU A 380 8.42 13.17 -7.15
N LEU A 381 8.89 12.31 -6.24
CA LEU A 381 8.26 12.14 -4.91
C LEU A 381 8.31 13.42 -4.07
N GLU A 382 9.44 14.12 -4.05
CA GLU A 382 9.56 15.42 -3.36
C GLU A 382 8.66 16.48 -3.99
N ARG A 383 8.51 16.48 -5.32
CA ARG A 383 7.58 17.36 -6.01
C ARG A 383 6.13 17.03 -5.60
N MET A 384 5.76 15.76 -5.57
CA MET A 384 4.43 15.32 -5.11
C MET A 384 4.18 15.65 -3.64
N GLU A 385 5.19 15.53 -2.76
CA GLU A 385 5.11 15.95 -1.35
C GLU A 385 4.67 17.41 -1.28
N HIS A 386 5.37 18.31 -1.99
CA HIS A 386 5.06 19.73 -1.98
C HIS A 386 3.68 20.05 -2.58
N GLU A 387 3.34 19.45 -3.72
CA GLU A 387 2.05 19.64 -4.36
C GLU A 387 0.88 19.15 -3.49
N ASN A 388 1.06 18.03 -2.77
CA ASN A 388 0.07 17.54 -1.83
C ASN A 388 0.00 18.43 -0.58
N GLU A 389 1.13 18.90 -0.03
CA GLU A 389 1.14 19.87 1.08
C GLU A 389 0.32 21.12 0.75
N ASP A 390 0.49 21.66 -0.46
CA ASP A 390 -0.26 22.82 -0.95
C ASP A 390 -1.77 22.51 -1.07
N ARG A 391 -2.13 21.33 -1.59
CA ARG A 391 -3.52 20.85 -1.65
C ARG A 391 -4.12 20.76 -0.25
N ILE A 392 -3.42 20.12 0.67
CA ILE A 392 -3.88 19.93 2.04
C ILE A 392 -4.01 21.28 2.77
N GLN A 393 -3.10 22.24 2.54
CA GLN A 393 -3.21 23.58 3.10
C GLN A 393 -4.38 24.37 2.52
N ALA A 394 -4.71 24.18 1.24
CA ALA A 394 -5.84 24.83 0.58
C ALA A 394 -7.20 24.24 1.02
N LEU A 395 -7.20 23.00 1.49
CA LEU A 395 -8.38 22.31 2.05
C LEU A 395 -8.51 22.61 3.55
N ASP A 396 -8.34 21.61 4.41
CA ASP A 396 -8.60 21.72 5.85
C ASP A 396 -7.44 21.20 6.71
N GLY A 397 -6.20 21.39 6.23
CA GLY A 397 -5.03 20.89 6.95
C GLY A 397 -5.09 19.38 7.13
N ASP A 398 -4.66 18.86 8.29
CA ASP A 398 -4.61 17.42 8.56
C ASP A 398 -6.00 16.74 8.45
N SER A 399 -7.11 17.49 8.60
CA SER A 399 -8.47 16.98 8.40
C SER A 399 -8.79 16.60 6.95
N THR A 400 -7.94 16.99 5.99
CA THR A 400 -8.08 16.66 4.58
C THR A 400 -8.18 15.15 4.34
N ILE A 401 -7.48 14.34 5.14
CA ILE A 401 -7.56 12.88 5.05
C ILE A 401 -8.99 12.37 5.26
N PHE A 402 -9.77 12.98 6.16
CA PHE A 402 -11.16 12.60 6.40
C PHE A 402 -12.03 13.00 5.22
N LEU A 403 -11.81 14.20 4.66
CA LEU A 403 -12.51 14.67 3.46
C LEU A 403 -12.26 13.75 2.26
N ASP A 404 -11.00 13.37 2.05
CA ASP A 404 -10.57 12.48 0.96
C ASP A 404 -11.19 11.09 1.08
N LEU A 405 -11.35 10.59 2.30
CA LEU A 405 -11.96 9.29 2.60
C LEU A 405 -13.50 9.34 2.70
N GLY A 406 -14.11 10.50 2.43
CA GLY A 406 -15.56 10.71 2.54
C GLY A 406 -16.10 10.68 3.97
N LEU A 407 -15.22 10.73 4.97
CA LEU A 407 -15.54 10.68 6.39
C LEU A 407 -15.94 12.06 6.90
N ASP A 408 -16.85 12.08 7.88
CA ASP A 408 -17.26 13.32 8.53
C ASP A 408 -16.16 13.79 9.50
N ALA A 409 -15.32 14.72 9.05
CA ALA A 409 -14.20 15.27 9.82
C ALA A 409 -14.62 15.76 11.22
N LYS A 410 -15.89 16.19 11.41
CA LYS A 410 -16.39 16.67 12.71
C LYS A 410 -16.53 15.57 13.76
N LYS A 411 -16.55 14.30 13.33
CA LYS A 411 -16.57 13.14 14.24
C LYS A 411 -15.19 12.81 14.80
N TYR A 412 -14.14 13.42 14.26
CA TYR A 412 -12.76 13.15 14.61
C TYR A 412 -12.15 14.38 15.28
N THR A 413 -11.43 14.18 16.39
CA THR A 413 -10.68 15.24 17.07
C THR A 413 -9.40 15.64 16.31
N GLY A 414 -9.05 14.88 15.26
CA GLY A 414 -7.88 15.07 14.43
C GLY A 414 -7.33 13.72 13.97
N VAL A 415 -6.24 13.76 13.21
CA VAL A 415 -5.48 12.54 12.87
C VAL A 415 -4.68 12.14 14.11
N PRO A 416 -4.82 10.89 14.60
CA PRO A 416 -4.24 10.50 15.87
C PRO A 416 -2.72 10.36 15.76
N THR A 417 -1.99 11.11 16.60
CA THR A 417 -0.52 11.08 16.70
C THR A 417 -0.02 10.45 18.00
N THR A 418 -0.86 10.39 19.03
CA THR A 418 -0.60 9.77 20.34
C THR A 418 -1.72 8.80 20.71
N TRP A 419 -1.42 7.85 21.60
CA TRP A 419 -2.43 6.90 22.09
C TRP A 419 -3.39 7.55 23.09
N GLY A 420 -4.62 7.05 23.13
CA GLY A 420 -5.71 7.63 23.92
C GLY A 420 -6.35 8.85 23.26
N ALA A 421 -7.59 9.16 23.63
CA ALA A 421 -8.20 10.42 23.24
C ALA A 421 -7.52 11.54 24.03
N GLU A 422 -7.10 12.62 23.37
CA GLU A 422 -6.91 13.88 24.09
C GLU A 422 -8.29 14.26 24.65
N GLU A 423 -8.52 13.98 25.94
CA GLU A 423 -9.56 14.63 26.72
C GLU A 423 -9.29 16.14 26.63
N THR A 424 -9.91 16.81 25.66
CA THR A 424 -9.94 18.27 25.68
C THR A 424 -10.94 18.66 26.75
N THR A 425 -10.48 18.69 27.99
CA THR A 425 -11.14 19.45 29.04
C THR A 425 -11.12 20.93 28.66
N ALA A 426 -12.27 21.45 28.21
CA ALA A 426 -12.78 22.78 28.57
C ALA A 426 -14.20 23.00 28.00
#